data_AF-A0A1S8GPB8-F1
#
_entry.id   AF-A0A1S8GPB8-F1
#
_cell.length_a   1.000
_cell.length_b   1.000
_cell.length_c   1.000
_cell.angle_alpha   90.00
_cell.angle_beta   90.00
_cell.angle_gamma   90.00
#
_symmetry.space_group_name_H-M   'P 1'
#
loop_
_entity.id
_entity.type
_entity.pdbx_description
1 polymer ?
#
loop_
_entity_poly.entity_id
_entity_poly.type
_entity_poly.pdbx_seq_one_letter_code
_entity_poly.pdbx_strand_id
1 'polypeptide(L)'
;MNLLSLAGTMTSVINPLQPAHLRRMTGTQLAADYSTTPLYEDIPVMIAIQPAPAALLQLIGDIAQQGESRAIFMQGSAQTLSRPLQTGGDTLLFEGSEWLVTKILEQWGTNQWCRLIVTRQTPFRQSTN
;
A
#
# COMPACT_ATOMS: atom_id res chain seq x y z
N MET A 1 -19.60 8.39 -9.02
CA MET A 1 -19.96 6.96 -8.90
C MET A 1 -18.71 6.19 -8.52
N ASN A 2 -18.80 5.31 -7.51
CA ASN A 2 -17.66 4.54 -7.00
C ASN A 2 -17.62 3.15 -7.65
N LEU A 3 -16.87 3.03 -8.74
CA LEU A 3 -16.80 1.81 -9.55
C LEU A 3 -16.23 0.62 -8.77
N LEU A 4 -15.24 0.87 -7.90
CA LEU A 4 -14.64 -0.18 -7.09
C LEU A 4 -15.62 -0.74 -6.06
N SER A 5 -16.42 0.11 -5.43
CA SER A 5 -17.50 -0.34 -4.53
C SER A 5 -18.51 -1.22 -5.26
N LEU A 6 -18.96 -0.79 -6.45
CA LEU A 6 -19.92 -1.54 -7.24
C LEU A 6 -19.36 -2.90 -7.71
N ALA A 7 -18.13 -2.91 -8.22
CA ALA A 7 -17.44 -4.13 -8.62
C ALA A 7 -17.22 -5.05 -7.41
N GLY A 8 -16.81 -4.50 -6.27
CA GLY A 8 -16.58 -5.23 -5.03
C GLY A 8 -17.83 -5.96 -4.54
N THR A 9 -19.01 -5.33 -4.60
CA THR A 9 -20.27 -6.01 -4.26
C THR A 9 -20.49 -7.26 -5.11
N MET A 10 -20.24 -7.17 -6.42
CA MET A 10 -20.44 -8.30 -7.35
C MET A 10 -19.38 -9.39 -7.22
N THR A 11 -18.13 -9.03 -6.95
CA THR A 11 -17.02 -10.00 -6.82
C THR A 11 -16.87 -10.55 -5.41
N SER A 12 -17.57 -9.99 -4.42
CA SER A 12 -17.43 -10.36 -3.00
C SER A 12 -17.64 -11.85 -2.71
N VAL A 13 -18.45 -12.53 -3.52
CA VAL A 13 -18.71 -13.97 -3.40
C VAL A 13 -17.46 -14.81 -3.64
N ILE A 14 -16.55 -14.34 -4.50
CA ILE A 14 -15.34 -15.06 -4.91
C ILE A 14 -14.05 -14.46 -4.33
N ASN A 15 -14.04 -13.15 -4.10
CA ASN A 15 -12.91 -12.42 -3.56
C ASN A 15 -13.45 -11.24 -2.71
N PRO A 16 -13.76 -11.49 -1.42
CA PRO A 16 -14.28 -10.47 -0.53
C PRO A 16 -13.23 -9.38 -0.28
N LEU A 17 -13.70 -8.13 -0.14
CA LEU A 17 -12.84 -7.04 0.30
C LEU A 17 -12.34 -7.31 1.72
N GLN A 18 -11.04 -7.14 1.94
CA GLN A 18 -10.41 -7.32 3.23
C GLN A 18 -10.14 -5.96 3.88
N PRO A 19 -10.34 -5.83 5.20
CA PRO A 19 -9.93 -4.63 5.93
C PRO A 19 -8.39 -4.57 6.03
N ALA A 20 -7.85 -3.38 5.86
CA ALA A 20 -6.43 -3.08 6.01
C ALA A 20 -6.22 -1.67 6.56
N HIS A 21 -5.00 -1.36 6.98
CA HIS A 21 -4.61 0.01 7.32
C HIS A 21 -3.55 0.51 6.34
N LEU A 22 -3.80 1.67 5.75
CA LEU A 22 -2.81 2.41 4.98
C LEU A 22 -2.03 3.31 5.94
N ARG A 23 -0.78 2.93 6.19
CA ARG A 23 0.18 3.74 6.93
C ARG A 23 0.80 4.75 5.97
N ARG A 24 0.33 5.98 6.01
CA ARG A 24 0.81 7.09 5.18
C ARG A 24 1.82 7.92 5.95
N MET A 25 2.98 8.19 5.35
CA MET A 25 3.95 9.11 5.94
C MET A 25 3.46 10.55 5.78
N THR A 26 3.19 11.25 6.88
CA THR A 26 2.67 12.63 6.89
C THR A 26 3.76 13.69 7.10
N GLY A 27 4.97 13.27 7.48
CA GLY A 27 6.13 14.16 7.59
C GLY A 27 7.25 13.57 8.43
N THR A 28 8.15 14.45 8.89
CA THR A 28 9.19 14.10 9.86
C THR A 28 9.11 15.06 11.03
N GLN A 29 9.25 14.54 12.24
CA GLN A 29 9.41 15.34 13.45
C GLN A 29 10.90 15.45 13.75
N LEU A 30 11.37 16.68 13.95
CA LEU A 30 12.74 16.96 14.39
C LEU A 30 12.75 17.08 15.92
N ALA A 31 13.54 16.25 16.59
CA ALA A 31 13.74 16.34 18.03
C ALA A 31 14.83 17.39 18.37
N ALA A 32 14.89 17.78 19.64
CA ALA A 32 15.83 18.81 20.12
C ALA A 32 17.31 18.40 20.00
N ASP A 33 17.58 17.11 19.80
CA ASP A 33 18.89 16.52 19.53
C ASP A 33 19.22 16.43 18.03
N TYR A 34 18.39 17.04 17.17
CA TYR A 34 18.45 16.98 15.70
C TYR A 34 18.19 15.59 15.09
N SER A 35 17.72 14.61 15.86
CA SER A 35 17.23 13.35 15.29
C SER A 35 15.90 13.56 14.55
N THR A 36 15.68 12.81 13.47
CA THR A 36 14.46 12.87 12.67
C THR A 36 13.66 11.57 12.81
N THR A 37 12.41 11.69 13.25
CA THR A 37 11.48 10.55 13.33
C THR A 37 10.36 10.73 12.32
N PRO A 38 10.14 9.77 11.40
CA PRO A 38 9.01 9.84 10.46
C PRO A 38 7.68 9.76 11.22
N LEU A 39 6.76 10.65 10.86
CA LEU A 39 5.38 10.65 11.35
C LEU A 39 4.49 9.90 10.38
N TYR A 40 3.63 9.05 10.92
CA TYR A 40 2.71 8.23 10.15
C TYR A 40 1.27 8.43 10.61
N GLU A 41 0.35 8.38 9.66
CA GLU A 41 -1.09 8.31 9.88
C GLU A 41 -1.60 6.96 9.37
N ASP A 42 -2.31 6.21 10.23
CA ASP A 42 -2.91 4.93 9.87
C ASP A 42 -4.38 5.15 9.47
N ILE A 43 -4.66 5.00 8.16
CA ILE A 43 -5.98 5.22 7.58
C ILE A 43 -6.66 3.85 7.32
N PRO A 44 -7.83 3.56 7.91
CA PRO A 44 -8.54 2.31 7.64
C PRO A 44 -9.06 2.29 6.19
N VAL A 45 -8.78 1.21 5.47
CA VAL A 45 -9.16 1.04 4.06
C VAL A 45 -9.69 -0.38 3.81
N MET A 46 -10.54 -0.51 2.79
CA MET A 46 -10.96 -1.81 2.27
C MET A 46 -10.19 -2.10 0.98
N ILE A 47 -9.56 -3.28 0.92
CA ILE A 47 -8.69 -3.68 -0.18
C ILE A 47 -9.20 -4.96 -0.85
N ALA A 48 -9.11 -5.04 -2.17
CA ALA A 48 -9.21 -6.29 -2.91
C ALA A 48 -7.81 -6.76 -3.27
N ILE A 49 -7.46 -7.97 -2.78
CA ILE A 49 -6.16 -8.57 -3.03
C ILE A 49 -6.23 -9.45 -4.27
N GLN A 50 -5.26 -9.30 -5.15
CA GLN A 50 -5.07 -10.16 -6.32
C GLN A 50 -3.61 -10.63 -6.41
N PRO A 51 -3.37 -11.83 -6.96
CA PRO A 51 -2.01 -12.24 -7.29
C PRO A 51 -1.38 -11.25 -8.27
N ALA A 52 -0.10 -10.94 -8.08
CA ALA A 52 0.63 -10.10 -9.03
C ALA A 52 0.74 -10.83 -10.39
N PRO A 53 0.35 -10.22 -11.52
CA PRO A 53 0.43 -10.86 -12.82
C PRO A 53 1.90 -11.17 -13.17
N ALA A 54 2.20 -12.36 -13.69
CA ALA A 54 3.57 -12.78 -14.03
C ALA A 54 4.27 -11.83 -15.01
N ALA A 55 3.53 -11.29 -15.99
CA ALA A 55 4.04 -10.29 -16.94
C ALA A 55 4.42 -8.96 -16.26
N LEU A 56 3.76 -8.63 -15.15
CA LEU A 56 4.06 -7.44 -14.37
C LEU A 56 5.28 -7.66 -13.47
N LEU A 57 5.47 -8.88 -12.96
CA LEU A 57 6.69 -9.28 -12.24
C LEU A 57 7.93 -9.18 -13.14
N GLN A 58 7.82 -9.56 -14.42
CA GLN A 58 8.92 -9.41 -15.40
C GLN A 58 9.33 -7.94 -15.60
N LEU A 59 8.38 -7.01 -15.59
CA LEU A 59 8.67 -5.57 -15.72
C LEU A 59 9.27 -4.95 -14.44
N ILE A 60 9.05 -5.56 -13.28
CA ILE A 60 9.57 -5.09 -11.99
C ILE A 60 11.05 -5.50 -11.80
N GLY A 61 11.57 -6.42 -12.62
CA GLY A 61 12.99 -6.78 -12.68
C GLY A 61 13.47 -7.64 -11.50
N ASP A 62 14.65 -8.23 -11.67
CA ASP A 62 15.25 -9.25 -10.78
C ASP A 62 15.43 -8.83 -9.31
N ILE A 63 15.29 -7.54 -8.99
CA ILE A 63 15.57 -6.96 -7.67
C ILE A 63 14.43 -7.23 -6.66
N ALA A 64 13.20 -7.50 -7.14
CA ALA A 64 12.07 -7.84 -6.25
C ALA A 64 11.86 -9.36 -6.05
N GLN A 65 12.65 -10.22 -6.69
CA GLN A 65 12.39 -11.67 -6.73
C GLN A 65 12.44 -12.38 -5.37
N GLN A 66 13.01 -11.76 -4.33
CA GLN A 66 13.14 -12.39 -3.02
C GLN A 66 11.93 -12.15 -2.10
N GLY A 67 10.99 -11.26 -2.45
CA GLY A 67 9.83 -10.90 -1.63
C GLY A 67 8.47 -11.22 -2.26
N GLU A 68 7.53 -11.74 -1.47
CA GLU A 68 6.15 -11.96 -1.90
C GLU A 68 5.52 -10.64 -2.35
N SER A 69 5.00 -10.60 -3.57
CA SER A 69 4.39 -9.40 -4.15
C SER A 69 2.94 -9.64 -4.56
N ARG A 70 2.06 -8.67 -4.30
CA ARG A 70 0.63 -8.76 -4.59
C ARG A 70 0.13 -7.49 -5.27
N ALA A 71 -0.91 -7.64 -6.09
CA ALA A 71 -1.65 -6.52 -6.66
C ALA A 71 -2.82 -6.17 -5.74
N ILE A 72 -2.95 -4.89 -5.39
CA ILE A 72 -4.01 -4.39 -4.51
C ILE A 72 -4.86 -3.39 -5.27
N PHE A 73 -6.17 -3.53 -5.14
CA PHE A 73 -7.14 -2.49 -5.51
C PHE A 73 -7.71 -1.88 -4.24
N MET A 74 -7.63 -0.56 -4.13
CA MET A 74 -8.18 0.17 -2.99
C MET A 74 -8.85 1.46 -3.44
N GLN A 75 -9.79 1.92 -2.62
CA GLN A 75 -10.39 3.24 -2.79
C GLN A 75 -9.47 4.31 -2.22
N GLY A 76 -9.48 5.49 -2.84
CA GLY A 76 -8.60 6.61 -2.55
C GLY A 76 -7.29 6.55 -3.33
N SER A 77 -6.32 7.33 -2.85
CA SER A 77 -4.97 7.41 -3.40
C SER A 77 -3.94 6.89 -2.39
N ALA A 78 -2.87 6.30 -2.90
CA ALA A 78 -1.65 6.03 -2.15
C ALA A 78 -0.51 6.84 -2.76
N GLN A 79 0.55 7.09 -2.00
CA GLN A 79 1.76 7.73 -2.51
C GLN A 79 2.93 6.75 -2.50
N THR A 80 3.53 6.52 -3.68
CA THR A 80 4.83 5.87 -3.78
C THR A 80 5.91 6.81 -3.29
N LEU A 81 7.02 6.26 -2.80
CA LEU A 81 8.18 7.02 -2.38
C LEU A 81 8.62 8.02 -3.47
N SER A 82 8.48 9.31 -3.18
CA SER A 82 9.01 10.42 -3.95
C SER A 82 10.19 11.01 -3.20
N ARG A 83 11.41 10.58 -3.58
CA ARG A 83 12.66 11.08 -2.98
C ARG A 83 12.81 12.61 -3.05
N PRO A 84 12.42 13.30 -4.15
CA PRO A 84 12.50 14.76 -4.21
C PRO A 84 11.53 15.48 -3.28
N LEU A 85 10.37 14.88 -2.99
CA LEU A 85 9.35 15.45 -2.10
C LEU A 85 9.51 15.00 -0.64
N GLN A 86 10.47 14.12 -0.36
CA GLN A 86 10.64 13.44 0.93
C GLN A 86 9.35 12.81 1.47
N THR A 87 8.46 12.40 0.56
CA THR A 87 7.14 11.84 0.88
C THR A 87 6.99 10.46 0.27
N GLY A 88 6.02 9.68 0.76
CA GLY A 88 5.72 8.33 0.29
C GLY A 88 6.52 7.23 0.99
N GLY A 89 6.48 6.02 0.44
CA GLY A 89 6.83 4.81 1.20
C GLY A 89 5.64 4.29 2.00
N ASP A 90 4.43 4.62 1.55
CA ASP A 90 3.20 4.14 2.16
C ASP A 90 3.23 2.61 2.28
N THR A 91 2.76 2.13 3.41
CA THR A 91 2.73 0.70 3.73
C THR A 91 1.30 0.28 4.01
N LEU A 92 0.89 -0.86 3.47
CA LEU A 92 -0.37 -1.49 3.83
C LEU A 92 -0.13 -2.54 4.92
N LEU A 93 -0.97 -2.49 5.95
CA LEU A 93 -0.99 -3.43 7.06
C LEU A 93 -2.19 -4.35 6.89
N PHE A 94 -1.93 -5.60 6.51
CA PHE A 94 -2.94 -6.66 6.39
C PHE A 94 -2.29 -8.03 6.55
N GLU A 95 -3.08 -9.03 6.93
CA GLU A 95 -2.60 -10.40 7.17
C GLU A 95 -1.39 -10.45 8.14
N GLY A 96 -1.39 -9.58 9.16
CA GLY A 96 -0.33 -9.51 10.18
C GLY A 96 1.05 -9.13 9.65
N SER A 97 1.15 -8.60 8.42
CA SER A 97 2.41 -8.26 7.78
C SER A 97 2.40 -6.82 7.26
N GLU A 98 3.60 -6.27 7.10
CA GLU A 98 3.81 -4.98 6.46
C GLU A 98 4.11 -5.15 4.97
N TRP A 99 3.33 -4.46 4.15
CA TRP A 99 3.39 -4.54 2.70
C TRP A 99 3.73 -3.16 2.12
N LEU A 100 4.97 -2.98 1.69
CA LEU A 100 5.43 -1.72 1.13
C LEU A 100 4.80 -1.49 -0.25
N VAL A 101 4.23 -0.32 -0.48
CA VAL A 101 3.77 0.09 -1.82
C VAL A 101 4.98 0.39 -2.69
N THR A 102 5.31 -0.54 -3.58
CA THR A 102 6.48 -0.44 -4.46
C THR A 102 6.16 0.23 -5.79
N LYS A 103 4.91 0.14 -6.27
CA LYS A 103 4.50 0.75 -7.53
C LYS A 103 3.01 1.12 -7.53
N ILE A 104 2.68 2.30 -8.03
CA ILE A 104 1.31 2.65 -8.44
C ILE A 104 1.19 2.31 -9.92
N LEU A 105 0.28 1.39 -10.26
CA LEU A 105 0.01 1.01 -11.64
C LEU A 105 -1.05 1.92 -12.26
N GLU A 106 -2.07 2.26 -11.48
CA GLU A 106 -3.21 3.05 -11.95
C GLU A 106 -3.70 3.97 -10.84
N GLN A 107 -4.00 5.21 -11.19
CA GLN A 107 -4.63 6.19 -10.31
C GLN A 107 -5.67 6.97 -11.10
N TRP A 108 -6.94 6.70 -10.81
CA TRP A 108 -8.05 7.24 -11.60
C TRP A 108 -8.58 8.59 -11.08
N GLY A 109 -8.08 9.04 -9.92
CA GLY A 109 -8.38 10.34 -9.31
C GLY A 109 -8.28 10.29 -7.80
N THR A 110 -8.29 11.45 -7.13
CA THR A 110 -8.04 11.57 -5.68
C THR A 110 -9.05 10.80 -4.82
N ASN A 111 -10.32 10.75 -5.25
CA ASN A 111 -11.42 10.07 -4.53
C ASN A 111 -11.93 8.82 -5.28
N GLN A 112 -11.15 8.30 -6.22
CA GLN A 112 -11.54 7.12 -7.00
C GLN A 112 -10.81 5.89 -6.49
N TRP A 113 -10.26 5.07 -7.37
CA TRP A 113 -9.53 3.86 -7.02
C TRP A 113 -8.12 3.94 -7.58
N CYS A 114 -7.25 3.17 -6.93
CA CYS A 114 -5.91 2.93 -7.43
C CYS A 114 -5.61 1.43 -7.45
N ARG A 115 -4.74 1.06 -8.38
CA ARG A 115 -4.15 -0.27 -8.45
C ARG A 115 -2.68 -0.16 -8.10
N LEU A 116 -2.27 -0.90 -7.08
CA LEU A 116 -0.94 -0.84 -6.50
C LEU A 116 -0.26 -2.21 -6.58
N ILE A 117 1.07 -2.20 -6.60
CA ILE A 117 1.87 -3.36 -6.25
C ILE A 117 2.47 -3.13 -4.90
N VAL A 118 2.32 -4.15 -4.06
CA VAL A 118 2.91 -4.20 -2.74
C VAL A 118 3.86 -5.38 -2.63
N THR A 119 4.93 -5.19 -1.88
CA THR A 119 5.93 -6.22 -1.60
C THR A 119 6.09 -6.36 -0.10
N ARG A 120 5.98 -7.60 0.40
CA ARG A 120 6.10 -7.93 1.81
C ARG A 120 7.50 -7.58 2.33
N GLN A 121 7.59 -6.87 3.44
CA GLN A 121 8.88 -6.46 4.03
C GLN A 121 9.32 -7.40 5.16
N THR A 122 8.49 -7.52 6.19
CA THR A 122 8.75 -8.31 7.41
C THR A 122 7.41 -8.56 8.11
N PRO A 123 7.26 -9.58 8.98
CA PRO A 123 6.11 -9.63 9.89
C PRO A 123 6.05 -8.34 10.73
N PHE A 124 4.83 -7.86 10.98
CA PHE A 124 4.57 -6.60 11.68
C PHE A 124 5.31 -6.55 13.03
N ARG A 125 6.31 -5.66 13.16
CA ARG A 125 6.90 -5.34 14.46
C ARG A 125 5.93 -4.43 15.22
N GLN A 126 5.24 -4.99 16.20
CA GLN A 126 4.63 -4.17 17.26
C GLN A 126 5.77 -3.45 17.98
N SER A 127 5.83 -2.11 17.90
CA SER A 127 6.75 -1.34 18.74
C SER A 127 6.29 -1.50 20.19
N THR A 128 7.01 -2.27 20.98
CA THR A 128 6.79 -2.37 22.42
C THR A 128 7.03 -0.99 23.05
N ASN A 129 6.06 -0.52 23.83
CA ASN A 129 6.16 0.68 24.68
C ASN A 129 7.33 0.60 25.65
#